data_AF-A0A3B3X9B0-F1
#
_entry.id   AF-A0A3B3X9B0-F1
#
_cell.length_a   1.000
_cell.length_b   1.000
_cell.length_c   1.000
_cell.angle_alpha   90.00
_cell.angle_beta   90.00
_cell.angle_gamma   90.00
#
_symmetry.space_group_name_H-M   'P 1'
#
loop_
_entity.id
_entity.type
_entity.pdbx_description
1 polymer ?
#
loop_
_entity_poly.entity_id
_entity_poly.type
_entity_poly.pdbx_seq_one_letter_code
_entity_poly.pdbx_strand_id
1 'polypeptide(L)'
;TFRLQQLRRHILSESKITTMSGSPSPLTTHVLNTALGVPGSNVTLRLYQQDPSTDVWHLITTGTTNDDGRCPGLITQQQFKSGVYKLHFETGQYWARTGQTSFYPYVEIVFTITDPEQKYHVPLLVSRFSYSTYRGS
;
A
#
# COMPACT_ATOMS: atom_id res chain seq x y z
N THR A 1 -16.91 -43.44 -18.11
CA THR A 1 -16.80 -44.30 -16.91
C THR A 1 -17.34 -43.57 -15.70
N PHE A 2 -17.92 -44.29 -14.73
CA PHE A 2 -18.37 -43.74 -13.44
C PHE A 2 -17.28 -42.86 -12.78
N ARG A 3 -16.01 -43.22 -13.01
CA ARG A 3 -14.80 -42.52 -12.58
C ARG A 3 -14.62 -41.09 -13.15
N LEU A 4 -15.05 -40.82 -14.39
CA LEU A 4 -14.99 -39.47 -15.00
C LEU A 4 -16.09 -38.53 -14.47
N GLN A 5 -17.24 -39.06 -14.05
CA GLN A 5 -18.32 -38.26 -13.44
C GLN A 5 -18.03 -37.91 -11.97
N GLN A 6 -17.27 -38.75 -11.25
CA GLN A 6 -16.88 -38.52 -9.85
C GLN A 6 -15.81 -37.42 -9.70
N LEU A 7 -14.91 -37.30 -10.68
CA LEU A 7 -13.90 -36.22 -10.73
C LEU A 7 -14.51 -34.85 -11.01
N ARG A 8 -15.59 -34.78 -11.81
CA ARG A 8 -16.30 -33.52 -12.12
C ARG A 8 -16.99 -32.90 -10.89
N ARG A 9 -17.38 -33.73 -9.91
CA ARG A 9 -18.02 -33.27 -8.65
C ARG A 9 -17.02 -32.69 -7.64
N HIS A 10 -15.74 -33.05 -7.73
CA HIS A 10 -14.69 -32.53 -6.84
C HIS A 10 -14.06 -31.24 -7.37
N ILE A 11 -14.17 -30.96 -8.67
CA ILE A 11 -13.67 -29.73 -9.30
C ILE A 11 -14.69 -28.57 -9.17
N LEU A 12 -15.97 -28.89 -8.93
CA LEU A 12 -17.06 -27.91 -8.77
C LEU A 12 -17.57 -27.86 -7.33
N SER A 13 -16.66 -27.91 -6.35
CA SER A 13 -16.99 -27.56 -4.97
C SER A 13 -17.30 -26.07 -4.92
N GLU A 14 -18.60 -25.81 -4.77
CA GLU A 14 -19.25 -24.58 -4.33
C GLU A 14 -18.35 -23.34 -4.31
N SER A 15 -18.53 -22.50 -5.32
CA SER A 15 -18.20 -21.08 -5.25
C SER A 15 -18.92 -20.49 -4.04
N LYS A 16 -18.26 -20.55 -2.89
CA LYS A 16 -18.58 -19.75 -1.72
C LYS A 16 -18.43 -18.31 -2.18
N ILE A 17 -19.56 -17.68 -2.51
CA ILE A 17 -19.65 -16.26 -2.84
C ILE A 17 -19.13 -15.52 -1.61
N THR A 18 -17.83 -15.31 -1.62
CA THR A 18 -17.11 -14.53 -0.62
C THR A 18 -17.20 -13.12 -1.13
N THR A 19 -18.15 -12.38 -0.56
CA THR A 19 -18.17 -10.91 -0.41
C THR A 19 -17.70 -10.10 -1.61
N MET A 20 -18.60 -9.32 -2.22
CA MET A 20 -18.33 -8.18 -3.11
C MET A 20 -16.93 -7.59 -2.88
N SER A 21 -15.94 -8.06 -3.64
CA SER A 21 -14.58 -7.53 -3.56
C SER A 21 -14.63 -6.14 -4.16
N GLY A 22 -14.51 -5.11 -3.32
CA GLY A 22 -14.28 -3.76 -3.82
C GLY A 22 -13.14 -3.79 -4.82
N SER A 23 -13.27 -3.05 -5.92
CA SER A 23 -12.23 -2.94 -6.93
C SER A 23 -10.87 -2.65 -6.28
N PRO A 24 -9.77 -3.26 -6.76
CA PRO A 24 -8.44 -3.01 -6.18
C PRO A 24 -8.13 -1.51 -6.16
N SER A 25 -7.52 -1.04 -5.06
CA SER A 25 -7.09 0.36 -4.92
C SER A 25 -6.21 0.77 -6.12
N PRO A 26 -6.48 1.92 -6.78
CA PRO A 26 -5.64 2.42 -7.87
C PRO A 26 -4.25 2.88 -7.40
N LEU A 27 -4.14 3.24 -6.11
CA LEU A 27 -2.87 3.54 -5.46
C LEU A 27 -2.44 2.37 -4.58
N THR A 28 -1.22 1.92 -4.74
CA THR A 28 -0.63 0.83 -3.94
C THR A 28 0.76 1.23 -3.42
N THR A 29 1.19 0.56 -2.36
CA THR A 29 2.53 0.72 -1.80
C THR A 29 3.09 -0.64 -1.38
N HIS A 30 4.41 -0.69 -1.23
CA HIS A 30 5.15 -1.82 -0.69
C HIS A 30 6.35 -1.27 0.06
N VAL A 31 6.46 -1.60 1.34
CA VAL A 31 7.59 -1.23 2.18
C VAL A 31 8.55 -2.41 2.24
N LEU A 32 9.82 -2.17 1.93
CA LEU A 32 10.88 -3.17 1.97
C LEU A 32 11.98 -2.70 2.92
N ASN A 33 12.30 -3.53 3.91
CA ASN A 33 13.48 -3.33 4.75
C ASN A 33 14.70 -3.87 4.01
N THR A 34 15.47 -2.97 3.42
CA THR A 34 16.65 -3.32 2.61
C THR A 34 17.87 -3.68 3.43
N ALA A 35 17.90 -3.34 4.73
CA ALA A 35 18.99 -3.74 5.62
C ALA A 35 18.96 -5.23 5.95
N LEU A 36 17.76 -5.83 5.98
CA LEU A 36 17.54 -7.25 6.31
C LEU A 36 17.05 -8.09 5.12
N GLY A 37 16.66 -7.45 4.00
CA GLY A 37 16.12 -8.15 2.84
C GLY A 37 14.73 -8.76 3.09
N VAL A 38 13.90 -8.11 3.92
CA VAL A 38 12.57 -8.59 4.31
C VAL A 38 11.51 -7.50 4.08
N PRO A 39 10.22 -7.86 3.98
CA PRO A 39 9.16 -6.87 3.95
C PRO A 39 9.15 -5.99 5.20
N GLY A 40 8.88 -4.70 5.02
CA GLY A 40 8.61 -3.77 6.11
C GLY A 40 7.20 -3.97 6.64
N SER A 41 6.98 -5.02 7.42
CA SER A 41 5.67 -5.33 7.99
C SER A 41 5.32 -4.40 9.16
N ASN A 42 4.02 -4.25 9.39
CA ASN A 42 3.46 -3.44 10.47
C ASN A 42 3.89 -1.97 10.47
N VAL A 43 4.28 -1.39 9.34
CA VAL A 43 4.62 0.04 9.19
C VAL A 43 3.33 0.84 9.11
N THR A 44 3.10 1.72 10.08
CA THR A 44 1.99 2.67 10.03
C THR A 44 2.24 3.70 8.94
N LEU A 45 1.20 3.99 8.17
CA LEU A 45 1.22 5.00 7.13
C LEU A 45 -0.10 5.77 7.04
N ARG A 46 -0.03 6.94 6.41
CA ARG A 46 -1.19 7.79 6.14
C ARG A 46 -1.13 8.32 4.71
N LEU A 47 -2.27 8.32 4.03
CA LEU A 47 -2.45 8.93 2.72
C LEU A 47 -3.16 10.27 2.88
N TYR A 48 -2.62 11.30 2.25
CA TYR A 48 -3.22 12.63 2.17
C TYR A 48 -3.37 13.07 0.71
N GLN A 49 -4.30 13.99 0.47
CA GLN A 49 -4.39 14.79 -0.74
C GLN A 49 -4.29 16.26 -0.36
N GLN A 50 -3.57 17.04 -1.17
CA GLN A 50 -3.45 18.48 -1.01
C GLN A 50 -4.67 19.16 -1.64
N ASP A 51 -5.27 20.10 -0.92
CA ASP A 51 -6.24 21.03 -1.48
C ASP A 51 -5.50 22.01 -2.42
N PRO A 52 -5.89 22.11 -3.71
CA PRO A 52 -5.17 22.90 -4.69
C PRO A 52 -5.34 24.42 -4.54
N SER A 53 -6.26 24.87 -3.68
CA SER A 53 -6.56 26.29 -3.45
C SER A 53 -5.95 26.84 -2.17
N THR A 54 -5.71 25.97 -1.18
CA THR A 54 -5.26 26.36 0.17
C THR A 54 -3.94 25.72 0.59
N ASP A 55 -3.41 24.79 -0.20
CA ASP A 55 -2.23 23.97 0.11
C ASP A 55 -2.36 23.09 1.37
N VAL A 56 -3.57 22.99 1.94
CA VAL A 56 -3.85 22.17 3.13
C VAL A 56 -3.88 20.68 2.78
N TRP A 57 -3.27 19.85 3.63
CA TRP A 57 -3.30 18.40 3.49
C TRP A 57 -4.53 17.78 4.18
N HIS A 58 -5.39 17.11 3.41
CA HIS A 58 -6.52 16.36 3.91
C HIS A 58 -6.20 14.87 4.01
N LEU A 59 -6.38 14.30 5.21
CA LEU A 59 -6.21 12.87 5.45
C LEU A 59 -7.30 12.08 4.71
N ILE A 60 -6.88 11.13 3.88
CA ILE A 60 -7.79 10.20 3.19
C ILE A 60 -7.89 8.88 3.95
N THR A 61 -6.75 8.31 4.35
CA THR A 61 -6.71 6.97 4.95
C THR A 61 -5.51 6.83 5.87
N THR A 62 -5.70 6.11 6.98
CA THR A 62 -4.62 5.59 7.83
C THR A 62 -4.59 4.08 7.66
N GLY A 63 -3.39 3.51 7.55
CA GLY A 63 -3.21 2.06 7.38
C GLY A 63 -1.94 1.56 8.02
N THR A 64 -1.78 0.24 7.99
CA THR A 64 -0.60 -0.47 8.48
C THR A 64 -0.25 -1.54 7.47
N THR A 65 1.04 -1.67 7.13
CA THR A 65 1.47 -2.71 6.18
C THR A 65 1.28 -4.11 6.77
N ASN A 66 0.86 -5.05 5.91
CA ASN A 66 0.72 -6.47 6.24
C ASN A 66 2.10 -7.17 6.27
N ASP A 67 2.10 -8.50 6.44
CA ASP A 67 3.32 -9.31 6.52
C ASP A 67 4.15 -9.29 5.23
N ASP A 68 3.53 -8.99 4.09
CA ASP A 68 4.20 -8.77 2.80
C ASP A 68 4.58 -7.29 2.59
N GLY A 69 4.55 -6.46 3.64
CA GLY A 69 4.94 -5.04 3.56
C GLY A 69 3.99 -4.18 2.73
N ARG A 70 2.80 -4.66 2.36
CA ARG A 70 1.82 -3.95 1.52
C ARG A 70 0.68 -3.38 2.36
N CYS A 71 0.05 -2.32 1.87
CA CYS A 71 -1.16 -1.77 2.45
C CYS A 71 -2.25 -1.72 1.37
N PRO A 72 -3.13 -2.73 1.26
CA PRO A 72 -4.24 -2.70 0.31
C PRO A 72 -5.29 -1.67 0.73
N GLY A 73 -6.12 -1.21 -0.22
CA GLY A 73 -7.27 -0.35 0.09
C GLY A 73 -6.91 1.08 0.51
N LEU A 74 -5.80 1.65 0.01
CA LEU A 74 -5.39 3.03 0.35
C LEU A 74 -6.40 4.09 -0.09
N ILE A 75 -7.07 3.87 -1.22
CA ILE A 75 -8.10 4.78 -1.74
C ILE A 75 -9.03 4.01 -2.68
N THR A 76 -10.27 4.47 -2.82
CA THR A 76 -11.22 3.94 -3.81
C THR A 76 -11.03 4.62 -5.16
N GLN A 77 -11.41 3.96 -6.27
CA GLN A 77 -11.38 4.57 -7.60
C GLN A 77 -12.24 5.85 -7.66
N GLN A 78 -13.34 5.90 -6.93
CA GLN A 78 -14.26 7.04 -6.89
C GLN A 78 -13.60 8.28 -6.25
N GLN A 79 -12.77 8.09 -5.23
CA GLN A 79 -12.05 9.16 -4.52
C GLN A 79 -10.72 9.53 -5.18
N PHE A 80 -10.16 8.67 -6.03
CA PHE A 80 -8.89 8.94 -6.69
C PHE A 80 -9.10 9.92 -7.85
N LYS A 81 -8.49 11.10 -7.73
CA LYS A 81 -8.61 12.22 -8.67
C LYS A 81 -7.23 12.74 -9.04
N SER A 82 -7.14 13.55 -10.07
CA SER A 82 -5.91 14.28 -10.36
C SER A 82 -5.62 15.25 -9.22
N GLY A 83 -4.33 15.46 -8.92
CA GLY A 83 -3.91 16.30 -7.81
C GLY A 83 -2.61 15.83 -7.17
N VAL A 84 -2.23 16.51 -6.09
CA VAL A 84 -1.02 16.19 -5.33
C VAL A 84 -1.39 15.35 -4.12
N TYR A 85 -0.70 14.22 -3.95
CA TYR A 85 -0.88 13.27 -2.87
C TYR A 85 0.39 13.14 -2.06
N LYS A 86 0.23 12.65 -0.83
CA LYS A 86 1.34 12.38 0.08
C LYS A 86 1.14 11.08 0.83
N LEU A 87 2.13 10.20 0.79
CA LEU A 87 2.22 9.04 1.67
C LEU A 87 3.20 9.36 2.79
N HIS A 88 2.72 9.34 4.03
CA HIS A 88 3.51 9.51 5.24
C HIS A 88 3.75 8.13 5.86
N PHE A 89 5.00 7.73 6.07
CA PHE A 89 5.41 6.48 6.68
C PHE A 89 6.11 6.73 8.02
N GLU A 90 5.65 6.06 9.08
CA GLU A 90 6.17 6.19 10.45
C GLU A 90 7.47 5.37 10.62
N THR A 91 8.54 5.72 9.90
CA THR A 91 9.81 4.98 9.87
C THR A 91 10.51 4.95 11.22
N GLY A 92 10.47 6.03 12.00
CA GLY A 92 11.03 6.06 13.34
C GLY A 92 10.38 5.04 14.27
N GLN A 93 9.03 4.98 14.26
CA GLN A 93 8.28 3.99 15.05
C GLN A 93 8.51 2.55 14.56
N TYR A 94 8.72 2.37 13.26
CA TYR A 94 9.08 1.06 12.71
C TYR A 94 10.39 0.53 13.28
N TRP A 95 11.46 1.33 13.24
CA TRP A 95 12.77 0.90 13.75
C TRP A 95 12.81 0.81 15.28
N ALA A 96 12.09 1.69 15.99
CA ALA A 96 12.06 1.68 17.46
C ALA A 96 11.55 0.35 18.04
N ARG A 97 10.62 -0.33 17.35
CA ARG A 97 10.08 -1.63 17.77
C ARG A 97 11.10 -2.77 17.75
N THR A 98 12.19 -2.62 16.99
CA THR A 98 13.30 -3.58 16.96
C THR A 98 14.48 -3.13 17.81
N GLY A 99 14.30 -2.12 18.66
CA GLY A 99 15.36 -1.56 19.50
C GLY A 99 16.39 -0.75 18.72
N GLN A 100 16.05 -0.29 17.51
CA GLN A 100 16.96 0.43 16.62
C GLN A 100 16.49 1.87 16.40
N THR A 101 17.44 2.77 16.19
CA THR A 101 17.14 4.15 15.79
C THR A 101 17.04 4.26 14.27
N SER A 102 16.18 5.16 13.80
CA SER A 102 16.17 5.63 12.42
C SER A 102 16.74 7.04 12.36
N PHE A 103 17.51 7.34 11.32
CA PHE A 103 17.86 8.72 11.00
C PHE A 103 16.64 9.54 10.58
N TYR A 104 15.62 8.87 10.03
CA TYR A 104 14.39 9.49 9.57
C TYR A 104 13.26 9.25 10.59
N PRO A 105 12.79 10.28 11.31
CA PRO A 105 11.68 10.10 12.26
C PRO A 105 10.40 9.63 11.56
N TYR A 106 10.20 10.08 10.32
CA TYR A 106 9.21 9.62 9.37
C TYR A 106 9.72 9.90 7.95
N VAL A 107 9.06 9.34 6.94
CA VAL A 107 9.31 9.64 5.52
C VAL A 107 8.00 10.06 4.87
N GLU A 108 7.99 11.20 4.18
CA GLU A 108 6.87 11.63 3.34
C GLU A 108 7.27 11.57 1.87
N ILE A 109 6.47 10.89 1.05
CA ILE A 109 6.61 10.86 -0.40
C ILE A 109 5.46 11.64 -0.99
N VAL A 110 5.77 12.81 -1.57
CA VAL A 110 4.81 13.69 -2.25
C VAL A 110 4.87 13.43 -3.75
N PHE A 111 3.72 13.24 -4.39
CA PHE A 111 3.65 12.90 -5.81
C PHE A 111 2.39 13.48 -6.47
N THR A 112 2.46 13.71 -7.79
CA THR A 112 1.33 14.20 -8.58
C THR A 112 0.68 13.07 -9.34
N ILE A 113 -0.65 13.04 -9.31
CA ILE A 113 -1.49 12.18 -10.14
C ILE A 113 -2.08 13.04 -11.26
N THR A 114 -1.79 12.67 -12.51
CA THR A 114 -2.32 13.35 -13.70
C THR A 114 -3.42 12.55 -14.38
N ASP A 115 -3.34 11.21 -14.32
CA ASP A 115 -4.28 10.30 -14.97
C ASP A 115 -4.84 9.30 -13.94
N PRO A 116 -6.01 9.57 -13.35
CA PRO A 116 -6.60 8.72 -12.30
C PRO A 116 -7.04 7.33 -12.78
N GLU A 117 -7.06 7.08 -14.08
CA GLU A 117 -7.41 5.77 -14.65
C GLU A 117 -6.20 4.82 -14.63
N GLN A 118 -4.98 5.34 -14.44
CA GLN A 118 -3.78 4.53 -14.26
C GLN A 118 -3.65 4.00 -12.83
N LYS A 119 -2.99 2.86 -12.72
CA LYS A 119 -2.47 2.38 -11.44
C LYS A 119 -1.16 3.07 -11.11
N TYR A 120 -0.99 3.33 -9.82
CA TYR A 120 0.20 3.93 -9.26
C TYR A 120 0.73 3.04 -8.14
N HIS A 121 1.99 2.62 -8.29
CA HIS A 121 2.71 1.95 -7.22
C HIS A 121 3.80 2.88 -6.69
N VAL A 122 3.73 3.22 -5.41
CA VAL A 122 4.70 4.10 -4.73
C VAL A 122 5.29 3.35 -3.54
N PRO A 123 6.38 2.57 -3.74
CA PRO A 123 7.01 1.80 -2.68
C PRO A 123 7.98 2.64 -1.85
N LEU A 124 8.34 2.12 -0.68
CA LEU A 124 9.39 2.63 0.18
C LEU A 124 10.41 1.53 0.44
N LEU A 125 11.62 1.69 -0.09
CA LEU A 125 12.76 0.85 0.23
C LEU A 125 13.56 1.57 1.31
N VAL A 126 13.74 0.97 2.49
CA VAL A 126 14.24 1.68 3.67
C VAL A 126 15.28 0.87 4.44
N SER A 127 16.34 1.57 4.85
CA SER A 127 17.28 1.17 5.89
C SER A 127 17.25 2.21 7.03
N ARG A 128 18.06 2.05 8.07
CA ARG A 128 18.14 3.05 9.16
C ARG A 128 18.70 4.40 8.71
N PHE A 129 19.48 4.44 7.62
CA PHE A 129 20.24 5.60 7.18
C PHE A 129 20.13 5.89 5.66
N SER A 130 19.24 5.19 4.96
CA SER A 130 18.90 5.47 3.58
C SER A 130 17.45 5.08 3.30
N TYR A 131 16.84 5.74 2.33
CA TYR A 131 15.62 5.25 1.71
C TYR A 131 15.59 5.63 0.23
N SER A 132 14.76 4.93 -0.54
CA SER A 132 14.47 5.26 -1.94
C SER A 132 13.02 4.94 -2.28
N THR A 133 12.51 5.62 -3.30
CA THR A 133 11.19 5.37 -3.90
C THR A 133 11.27 5.52 -5.42
N TYR A 134 10.25 5.04 -6.11
CA TYR A 134 10.08 5.19 -7.57
C TYR A 134 8.59 5.08 -7.91
N ARG A 135 8.19 5.48 -9.13
CA ARG A 135 6.84 5.21 -9.64
C ARG A 135 6.84 3.86 -10.36
N GLY A 136 6.09 2.89 -9.84
CA GLY A 136 5.75 1.65 -10.55
C GLY A 136 4.38 1.73 -11.23
N SER A 137 4.13 0.78 -12.13
CA SER A 137 2.87 0.56 -12.86
C SER A 137 1.91 -0.35 -12.10
#